data_AF-M3AZA3-F1
#
_entry.id   AF-M3AZA3-F1
#
_cell.length_a   1.000
_cell.length_b   1.000
_cell.length_c   1.000
_cell.angle_alpha   90.00
_cell.angle_beta   90.00
_cell.angle_gamma   90.00
#
_symmetry.space_group_name_H-M   'P 1'
#
loop_
_entity.id
_entity.type
_entity.pdbx_description
1 polymer ?
#
loop_
_entity_poly.entity_id
_entity_poly.type
_entity_poly.pdbx_seq_one_letter_code
_entity_poly.pdbx_strand_id
1 'polypeptide(L)' 'MFVGWVLRRVLAEAERLYYDPAVIQGELRSLEQELEAGRLDEAEFDRLEDALLDRLEEARRRSPAPPG' A
#
# COMPACT_ATOMS: atom_id res chain seq x y z
N MET A 1 -11.17 -6.51 -12.75
CA MET A 1 -10.59 -7.37 -11.69
C MET A 1 -9.08 -7.18 -11.67
N PHE A 2 -8.58 -6.18 -10.93
CA PHE A 2 -7.14 -5.84 -10.85
C PHE A 2 -6.51 -6.12 -9.46
N VAL A 3 -7.34 -6.51 -8.48
CA VAL A 3 -7.02 -6.74 -7.06
C VAL A 3 -5.89 -7.77 -6.83
N GLY A 4 -5.69 -8.71 -7.76
CA GLY A 4 -4.69 -9.78 -7.63
C GLY A 4 -3.26 -9.37 -8.00
N TRP A 5 -3.06 -8.31 -8.78
CA TRP A 5 -1.72 -7.93 -9.26
C TRP A 5 -1.01 -6.95 -8.33
N VAL A 6 -1.73 -5.93 -7.84
CA VAL A 6 -1.20 -4.93 -6.90
C VAL A 6 -0.73 -5.61 -5.62
N LEU A 7 -1.53 -6.51 -5.04
CA LEU A 7 -1.19 -7.22 -3.81
C LEU A 7 0.10 -8.04 -3.95
N ARG A 8 0.38 -8.59 -5.14
CA ARG A 8 1.59 -9.35 -5.43
C ARG A 8 2.82 -8.44 -5.57
N ARG A 9 2.64 -7.24 -6.11
CA ARG A 9 3.70 -6.22 -6.20
C ARG A 9 4.05 -5.65 -4.83
N VAL A 10 3.04 -5.39 -3.99
CA VAL A 10 3.21 -4.98 -2.59
C VAL A 10 3.90 -6.08 -1.76
N LEU A 11 3.61 -7.36 -2.02
CA LEU A 11 4.29 -8.48 -1.35
C LEU A 11 5.77 -8.61 -1.74
N ALA A 12 6.12 -8.35 -3.00
CA ALA A 12 7.50 -8.44 -3.47
C ALA A 12 8.41 -7.39 -2.82
N GLU A 13 7.85 -6.23 -2.46
CA GLU A 13 8.60 -5.12 -1.86
C GLU A 13 8.62 -5.14 -0.32
N ALA A 14 7.80 -6.00 0.31
CA ALA A 14 7.75 -6.18 1.77
C ALA A 14 8.92 -7.00 2.32
N GLU A 15 9.61 -7.79 1.50
CA GLU A 15 10.84 -8.50 1.88
C GLU A 15 12.05 -7.55 1.94
N ARG A 16 12.14 -6.74 3.02
CA ARG A 16 13.44 -6.36 3.64
C ARG A 16 13.31 -5.44 4.86
N LEU A 17 12.50 -5.79 5.85
CA LEU A 17 12.71 -5.37 7.26
C LEU A 17 12.18 -4.03 7.80
N TYR A 18 11.15 -3.34 7.27
CA TYR A 18 10.65 -2.18 8.03
C TYR A 18 9.14 -1.87 8.07
N TYR A 19 8.27 -2.59 7.37
CA TYR A 19 6.81 -2.42 7.53
C TYR A 19 6.07 -3.75 7.52
N ASP A 20 5.07 -3.89 8.40
CA ASP A 20 4.23 -5.08 8.47
C ASP A 20 3.27 -5.10 7.27
N PRO A 21 3.43 -6.04 6.32
CA PRO A 21 2.59 -6.12 5.13
C PRO A 21 1.10 -6.27 5.45
N ALA A 22 0.74 -6.74 6.65
CA ALA A 22 -0.66 -6.84 7.07
C ALA A 22 -1.34 -5.46 7.23
N VAL A 23 -0.58 -4.43 7.63
CA VAL A 23 -1.11 -3.06 7.80
C VAL A 23 -1.45 -2.45 6.45
N ILE A 24 -0.55 -2.60 5.47
CA ILE A 24 -0.74 -2.09 4.10
C ILE A 24 -1.94 -2.76 3.43
N GLN A 25 -2.08 -4.08 3.61
CA GLN A 25 -3.22 -4.83 3.09
C GLN A 25 -4.55 -4.39 3.72
N GLY A 26 -4.57 -3.98 4.99
CA GLY A 26 -5.76 -3.48 5.67
C GLY A 26 -6.21 -2.11 5.16
N GLU A 27 -5.25 -1.20 4.94
CA GLU A 27 -5.49 0.14 4.39
C GLU A 27 -6.00 0.06 2.94
N LEU A 28 -5.34 -0.73 2.08
CA LEU A 28 -5.79 -0.95 0.69
C LEU A 28 -7.20 -1.54 0.62
N ARG A 29 -7.50 -2.54 1.47
CA ARG A 29 -8.83 -3.14 1.52
C ARG A 29 -9.89 -2.14 1.96
N SER A 30 -9.54 -1.21 2.83
CA SER A 30 -10.48 -0.16 3.27
C SER A 30 -10.78 0.80 2.12
N LEU A 31 -9.76 1.21 1.36
CA LEU A 31 -9.94 2.03 0.15
C LEU A 31 -10.81 1.31 -0.89
N GLU A 32 -10.61 0.00 -1.10
CA GLU A 32 -11.43 -0.80 -2.01
C GLU A 32 -12.88 -0.86 -1.56
N GLN A 33 -13.15 -1.04 -0.26
CA GLN A 33 -14.52 -1.05 0.28
C GLN A 33 -15.23 0.29 0.09
N GLU A 34 -14.50 1.40 0.20
CA GLU A 34 -15.02 2.74 -0.02
C GLU A 34 -15.32 3.00 -1.52
N LEU A 35 -14.47 2.49 -2.43
CA LEU A 35 -14.71 2.48 -3.88
C LEU A 35 -15.94 1.62 -4.23
N GLU A 36 -16.03 0.42 -3.67
CA GLU A 36 -17.14 -0.52 -3.92
C GLU A 36 -18.47 0.01 -3.33
N ALA A 37 -18.41 0.77 -2.24
CA ALA A 37 -19.54 1.50 -1.67
C ALA A 37 -19.93 2.76 -2.47
N GLY A 38 -19.19 3.11 -3.52
CA GLY A 38 -19.39 4.32 -4.32
C GLY A 38 -19.11 5.61 -3.57
N ARG A 39 -18.37 5.54 -2.46
CA ARG A 39 -17.93 6.70 -1.67
C ARG A 39 -16.64 7.31 -2.21
N LEU A 40 -15.87 6.52 -2.96
CA LEU A 40 -14.72 6.97 -3.76
C LEU A 40 -15.01 6.67 -5.22
N ASP A 41 -14.59 7.58 -6.09
CA ASP A 41 -14.45 7.26 -7.51
C ASP A 41 -13.10 6.60 -7.80
N GLU A 42 -12.94 6.03 -9.00
CA GLU A 42 -11.69 5.36 -9.42
C GLU A 42 -10.49 6.32 -9.41
N ALA A 43 -10.68 7.60 -9.74
CA ALA A 43 -9.59 8.57 -9.79
C ALA A 43 -9.17 9.07 -8.39
N GLU A 44 -10.07 9.04 -7.41
CA GLU A 44 -9.80 9.24 -6.00
C GLU A 44 -9.11 8.03 -5.40
N PHE A 45 -9.54 6.81 -5.74
CA PHE A 45 -8.88 5.58 -5.34
C PHE A 45 -7.43 5.55 -5.83
N ASP A 46 -7.18 5.79 -7.12
CA ASP A 46 -5.82 5.81 -7.70
C ASP A 46 -4.91 6.82 -6.99
N ARG A 47 -5.43 8.02 -6.69
CA ARG A 47 -4.66 9.05 -5.95
C ARG A 47 -4.33 8.64 -4.52
N LEU A 48 -5.25 7.94 -3.85
CA LEU A 48 -5.05 7.47 -2.47
C LEU A 48 -4.11 6.26 -2.44
N GLU A 49 -4.17 5.39 -3.46
CA GLU A 49 -3.25 4.29 -3.66
C GLU A 49 -1.82 4.80 -3.88
N ASP A 50 -1.62 5.74 -4.80
CA ASP A 50 -0.31 6.35 -5.06
C ASP A 50 0.25 7.02 -3.80
N ALA A 51 -0.56 7.79 -3.07
CA ALA A 51 -0.13 8.44 -1.82
C ALA A 51 0.24 7.43 -0.71
N LEU A 52 -0.45 6.28 -0.64
CA LEU A 52 -0.14 5.21 0.29
C LEU A 52 1.22 4.57 -0.06
N LEU A 53 1.45 4.30 -1.35
CA LEU A 53 2.72 3.74 -1.84
C LEU A 53 3.89 4.71 -1.64
N ASP A 54 3.70 6.00 -1.91
CA ASP A 54 4.71 7.04 -1.68
C ASP A 54 5.09 7.15 -0.20
N ARG A 55 4.10 7.09 0.70
CA ARG A 55 4.33 7.10 2.15
C ARG A 55 5.14 5.89 2.60
N LEU A 56 4.86 4.72 2.02
CA LEU A 56 5.60 3.50 2.29
C LEU A 56 7.05 3.60 1.81
N GLU A 57 7.27 4.16 0.63
CA GLU A 57 8.61 4.40 0.10
C GLU A 57 9.39 5.40 0.98
N GLU A 58 8.76 6.49 1.40
CA GLU A 58 9.40 7.48 2.28
C GLU A 58 9.72 6.90 3.66
N ALA A 59 8.82 6.10 4.23
CA ALA A 59 9.05 5.45 5.51
C ALA A 59 10.16 4.38 5.41
N ARG A 60 10.24 3.68 4.28
CA ARG A 60 11.37 2.80 3.93
C ARG A 60 12.69 3.56 3.88
N ARG A 61 12.73 4.75 3.26
CA ARG A 61 13.94 5.60 3.17
C ARG A 61 14.39 6.16 4.52
N ARG A 62 13.46 6.41 5.45
CA ARG A 62 13.75 6.96 6.78
C ARG A 62 14.19 5.94 7.81
N SER A 63 13.97 4.65 7.58
CA SER A 63 14.47 3.63 8.50
C SER A 63 15.97 3.42 8.31
N PRO A 64 16.83 3.82 9.26
CA PRO A 64 18.23 3.45 9.20
C PRO A 64 18.30 1.92 9.33
N ALA A 65 18.86 1.25 8.32
CA ALA A 65 19.23 -0.14 8.44
C ALA A 65 20.12 -0.29 9.69
N PRO A 66 19.83 -1.21 10.63
CA PRO A 66 20.78 -1.48 11.71
C PRO A 66 22.10 -1.95 11.06
N PRO A 67 23.26 -1.39 11.45
CA PRO A 67 24.52 -1.88 10.94
C PRO A 67 24.68 -3.34 11.37
N GLY A 68 24.72 -4.23 10.39
CA GLY A 68 25.14 -5.62 10.53
C GLY A 68 26.64 -5.74 10.29
#